data_AF-A0A512LAE6-F1
#
_entry.id   AF-A0A512LAE6-F1
#
_cell.length_a   1.000
_cell.length_b   1.000
_cell.length_c   1.000
_cell.angle_alpha   90.00
_cell.angle_beta   90.00
_cell.angle_gamma   90.00
#
_symmetry.space_group_name_H-M   'P 1'
#
loop_
_entity.id
_entity.type
_entity.pdbx_description
1 polymer ?
#
loop_
_entity_poly.entity_id
_entity_poly.type
_entity_poly.pdbx_seq_one_letter_code
_entity_poly.pdbx_strand_id
1 'polypeptide(L)'
;MSDSGIHIPHHAHHDHEANSLDQWVAIFTAILAALGAVLSYQGSHLMNEVLLQKNEAVLMKAHATDQWNYYQAVSTKTHLMELAKTLAPADKTSGFNSEITKYKAQKAKIKVDAEKYEQASAKANAEAARLSAPHEKMALAIILFQIAVALASVTALTKRAWLMSVASICALAGIGLWGYGLAML
;
A
#
# COMPACT_ATOMS: atom_id res chain seq x y z
N MET A 1 -16.85 68.05 -50.42
CA MET A 1 -16.07 67.84 -49.18
C MET A 1 -16.37 66.45 -48.67
N SER A 2 -15.30 65.75 -48.34
CA SER A 2 -15.24 64.40 -47.80
C SER A 2 -16.22 64.18 -46.65
N ASP A 3 -17.03 63.12 -46.72
CA ASP A 3 -17.32 62.37 -45.51
C ASP A 3 -17.01 60.90 -45.79
N SER A 4 -15.85 60.51 -45.28
CA SER A 4 -15.31 59.17 -45.30
C SER A 4 -16.14 58.31 -44.36
N GLY A 5 -17.18 57.67 -44.88
CA GLY A 5 -17.78 56.51 -44.25
C GLY A 5 -16.76 55.38 -44.22
N ILE A 6 -15.94 55.33 -43.18
CA ILE A 6 -15.08 54.18 -42.87
C ILE A 6 -16.03 53.02 -42.60
N HIS A 7 -16.21 52.16 -43.60
CA HIS A 7 -16.78 50.85 -43.40
C HIS A 7 -15.77 50.03 -42.61
N ILE A 8 -15.91 50.03 -41.28
CA ILE A 8 -15.26 49.05 -40.42
C ILE A 8 -15.91 47.71 -40.77
N PRO A 9 -15.21 46.75 -41.38
CA PRO A 9 -15.75 45.41 -41.48
C PRO A 9 -15.92 44.91 -40.05
N HIS A 10 -17.16 44.75 -39.61
CA HIS A 10 -17.50 43.85 -38.53
C HIS A 10 -17.11 42.43 -39.00
N HIS A 11 -15.85 42.07 -38.82
CA HIS A 11 -15.43 40.68 -38.72
C HIS A 11 -15.86 40.17 -37.33
N ALA A 12 -17.17 40.11 -37.12
CA ALA A 12 -17.75 39.17 -36.19
C ALA A 12 -18.03 37.88 -36.97
N HIS A 13 -17.75 36.76 -36.31
CA HIS A 13 -17.89 35.39 -36.78
C HIS A 13 -16.71 34.90 -37.62
N HIS A 14 -15.76 34.24 -36.97
CA HIS A 14 -15.34 32.87 -37.29
C HIS A 14 -14.39 32.29 -36.20
N ASP A 15 -14.72 32.46 -34.92
CA ASP A 15 -14.06 31.73 -33.81
C ASP A 15 -14.99 30.63 -33.23
N HIS A 16 -15.64 29.87 -34.13
CA HIS A 16 -16.43 28.67 -33.78
C HIS A 16 -15.73 27.37 -34.20
N GLU A 17 -14.40 27.36 -34.29
CA GLU A 17 -13.60 26.14 -34.41
C GLU A 17 -12.52 26.09 -33.32
N ALA A 18 -12.93 26.20 -32.06
CA ALA A 18 -12.35 25.26 -31.11
C ALA A 18 -12.72 23.88 -31.66
N ASN A 19 -11.78 23.23 -32.38
CA ASN A 19 -12.03 22.00 -33.13
C ASN A 19 -12.87 21.08 -32.25
N SER A 20 -13.96 20.54 -32.78
CA SER A 20 -14.86 19.63 -32.02
C SER A 20 -14.07 18.53 -31.29
N LEU A 21 -12.93 18.13 -31.86
CA LEU A 21 -11.92 17.25 -31.30
C LEU A 21 -11.23 17.80 -30.03
N ASP A 22 -10.82 19.06 -30.01
CA ASP A 22 -10.19 19.72 -28.85
C ASP A 22 -11.18 19.79 -27.67
N GLN A 23 -12.45 20.15 -27.95
CA GLN A 23 -13.51 20.16 -26.93
C GLN A 23 -13.85 18.75 -26.43
N TRP A 24 -13.85 17.74 -27.32
CA TRP A 24 -14.09 16.35 -26.93
C TRP A 24 -12.96 15.78 -26.08
N VAL A 25 -11.70 16.07 -26.43
CA VAL A 25 -10.53 15.67 -25.63
C VAL A 25 -10.54 16.34 -24.26
N ALA A 26 -10.93 17.60 -24.16
CA ALA A 26 -11.07 18.28 -22.88
C ALA A 26 -12.13 17.62 -21.98
N ILE A 27 -13.31 17.32 -22.53
CA ILE A 27 -14.39 16.64 -21.80
C ILE A 27 -13.95 15.21 -21.39
N PHE A 28 -13.34 14.46 -22.29
CA PHE A 28 -12.83 13.11 -22.01
C PHE A 28 -11.77 13.13 -20.91
N THR A 29 -10.84 14.07 -20.96
CA THR A 29 -9.79 14.24 -19.93
C THR A 29 -10.39 14.64 -18.58
N ALA A 30 -11.42 15.50 -18.56
CA ALA A 30 -12.11 15.88 -17.32
C ALA A 30 -12.85 14.70 -16.68
N ILE A 31 -13.51 13.86 -17.48
CA ILE A 31 -14.16 12.63 -17.00
C ILE A 31 -13.12 11.66 -16.45
N LEU A 32 -12.01 11.48 -17.16
CA LEU A 32 -10.91 10.65 -16.68
C LEU A 32 -10.30 11.23 -15.38
N ALA A 33 -10.11 12.53 -15.26
CA ALA A 33 -9.59 13.13 -14.03
C ALA A 33 -10.53 12.88 -12.83
N ALA A 34 -11.85 13.01 -13.03
CA ALA A 34 -12.84 12.74 -11.99
C ALA A 34 -12.86 11.27 -11.57
N LEU A 35 -12.85 10.34 -12.53
CA LEU A 35 -12.78 8.91 -12.26
C LEU A 35 -11.45 8.51 -11.59
N GLY A 36 -10.33 9.07 -12.07
CA GLY A 36 -9.01 8.90 -11.49
C GLY A 36 -8.95 9.37 -10.04
N ALA A 37 -9.60 10.49 -9.70
CA ALA A 37 -9.69 10.97 -8.32
C ALA A 37 -10.49 10.01 -7.41
N VAL A 38 -11.61 9.47 -7.91
CA VAL A 38 -12.43 8.49 -7.18
C VAL A 38 -11.70 7.16 -6.97
N LEU A 39 -10.98 6.68 -8.00
CA LEU A 39 -10.14 5.50 -7.92
C LEU A 39 -8.96 5.69 -6.97
N SER A 40 -8.32 6.86 -7.02
CA SER A 40 -7.21 7.20 -6.13
C SER A 40 -7.67 7.27 -4.67
N TYR A 41 -8.84 7.87 -4.40
CA TYR A 41 -9.42 7.90 -3.05
C TYR A 41 -9.72 6.49 -2.51
N GLN A 42 -10.39 5.64 -3.29
CA GLN A 42 -10.68 4.26 -2.89
C GLN A 42 -9.40 3.43 -2.75
N GLY A 43 -8.47 3.57 -3.70
CA GLY A 43 -7.13 2.98 -3.68
C GLY A 43 -6.37 3.32 -2.42
N SER A 44 -6.33 4.60 -2.06
CA SER A 44 -5.65 5.09 -0.86
C SER A 44 -6.31 4.60 0.42
N HIS A 45 -7.65 4.57 0.50
CA HIS A 45 -8.34 4.09 1.70
C HIS A 45 -8.07 2.62 1.98
N LEU A 46 -8.22 1.77 0.95
CA LEU A 46 -7.91 0.35 1.01
C LEU A 46 -6.42 0.10 1.30
N MET A 47 -5.52 0.92 0.75
CA MET A 47 -4.07 0.80 0.98
C MET A 47 -3.74 1.13 2.44
N ASN A 48 -4.41 2.14 3.00
CA ASN A 48 -4.19 2.55 4.37
C ASN A 48 -4.61 1.46 5.37
N GLU A 49 -5.72 0.79 5.13
CA GLU A 49 -6.17 -0.34 5.97
C GLU A 49 -5.20 -1.53 5.92
N VAL A 50 -4.72 -1.89 4.73
CA VAL A 50 -3.73 -2.98 4.59
C VAL A 50 -2.39 -2.60 5.20
N LEU A 51 -1.95 -1.36 5.03
CA LEU A 51 -0.73 -0.85 5.68
C LEU A 51 -0.83 -0.88 7.20
N LEU A 52 -1.98 -0.48 7.76
CA LEU A 52 -2.22 -0.52 9.20
C LEU A 52 -2.12 -1.96 9.73
N GLN A 53 -2.78 -2.92 9.08
CA GLN A 53 -2.72 -4.32 9.50
C GLN A 53 -1.33 -4.95 9.34
N LYS A 54 -0.61 -4.62 8.25
CA LYS A 54 0.79 -5.05 8.08
C LYS A 54 1.70 -4.46 9.13
N ASN A 55 1.53 -3.19 9.49
CA ASN A 55 2.30 -2.55 10.56
C ASN A 55 2.04 -3.21 11.91
N GLU A 56 0.79 -3.51 12.25
CA GLU A 56 0.45 -4.27 13.47
C GLU A 56 1.10 -5.66 13.46
N ALA A 57 1.06 -6.39 12.33
CA ALA A 57 1.73 -7.69 12.22
C ALA A 57 3.25 -7.59 12.42
N VAL A 58 3.88 -6.56 11.83
CA VAL A 58 5.32 -6.29 12.00
C VAL A 58 5.64 -5.94 13.45
N LEU A 59 4.82 -5.11 14.10
CA LEU A 59 4.98 -4.74 15.51
C LEU A 59 4.88 -5.97 16.42
N MET A 60 3.86 -6.82 16.23
CA MET A 60 3.71 -8.05 17.00
C MET A 60 4.86 -9.02 16.77
N LYS A 61 5.37 -9.12 15.53
CA LYS A 61 6.55 -9.92 15.21
C LYS A 61 7.83 -9.39 15.87
N ALA A 62 7.98 -8.06 15.96
CA ALA A 62 9.09 -7.44 16.68
C ALA A 62 9.03 -7.79 18.18
N HIS A 63 7.85 -7.65 18.80
CA HIS A 63 7.65 -8.06 20.21
C HIS A 63 7.93 -9.54 20.45
N ALA A 64 7.49 -10.44 19.55
CA ALA A 64 7.80 -11.87 19.64
C ALA A 64 9.32 -12.12 19.57
N THR A 65 10.00 -11.43 18.65
CA THR A 65 11.46 -11.52 18.47
C THR A 65 12.20 -11.06 19.72
N ASP A 66 11.78 -9.95 20.33
CA ASP A 66 12.37 -9.44 21.57
C ASP A 66 12.21 -10.44 22.73
N GLN A 67 11.03 -11.07 22.86
CA GLN A 67 10.80 -12.08 23.88
C GLN A 67 11.64 -13.34 23.66
N TRP A 68 11.79 -13.79 22.40
CA TRP A 68 12.68 -14.89 22.07
C TRP A 68 14.15 -14.55 22.34
N ASN A 69 14.59 -13.34 22.02
CA ASN A 69 15.94 -12.87 22.33
C ASN A 69 16.18 -12.85 23.85
N TYR A 70 15.21 -12.39 24.63
CA TYR A 70 15.28 -12.39 26.08
C TYR A 70 15.31 -13.82 26.66
N TYR A 71 14.48 -14.72 26.13
CA TYR A 71 14.51 -16.14 26.47
C TYR A 71 15.89 -16.75 26.22
N GLN A 72 16.51 -16.45 25.07
CA GLN A 72 17.84 -16.94 24.75
C GLN A 72 18.91 -16.38 25.70
N ALA A 73 18.84 -15.09 26.04
CA ALA A 73 19.74 -14.49 27.01
C ALA A 73 19.63 -15.16 28.40
N VAL A 74 18.41 -15.41 28.88
CA VAL A 74 18.17 -16.11 30.16
C VAL A 74 18.62 -17.56 30.09
N SER A 75 18.40 -18.24 28.96
CA SER A 75 18.87 -19.62 28.75
C SER A 75 20.38 -19.71 28.81
N THR A 76 21.10 -18.79 28.16
CA THR A 76 22.57 -18.72 28.20
C THR A 76 23.06 -18.48 29.63
N LYS A 77 22.45 -17.54 30.37
CA LYS A 77 22.77 -17.31 31.80
C LYS A 77 22.54 -18.55 32.65
N THR A 78 21.44 -19.28 32.40
CA THR A 78 21.13 -20.52 33.11
C THR A 78 22.18 -21.59 32.85
N HIS A 79 22.55 -21.82 31.58
CA HIS A 79 23.59 -22.79 31.22
C HIS A 79 24.96 -22.43 31.80
N LEU A 80 25.32 -21.13 31.83
CA LEU A 80 26.54 -20.66 32.48
C LEU A 80 26.55 -20.94 33.98
N MET A 81 25.41 -20.76 34.67
CA MET A 81 25.33 -21.09 36.10
C MET A 81 25.32 -22.60 36.36
N GLU A 82 24.71 -23.41 35.49
CA GLU A 82 24.79 -24.87 35.55
C GLU A 82 26.23 -25.36 35.37
N LEU A 83 26.98 -24.75 34.44
CA LEU A 83 28.41 -25.00 34.27
C LEU A 83 29.22 -24.56 35.50
N ALA A 84 28.97 -23.36 36.02
CA ALA A 84 29.64 -22.84 37.22
C ALA A 84 29.39 -23.71 38.45
N LYS A 85 28.15 -24.22 38.61
CA LYS A 85 27.81 -25.19 39.65
C LYS A 85 28.59 -26.50 39.49
N THR A 86 28.75 -26.99 38.26
CA THR A 86 29.49 -28.23 37.97
C THR A 86 30.98 -28.08 38.26
N LEU A 87 31.55 -26.89 38.05
CA LEU A 87 32.96 -26.57 38.31
C LEU A 87 33.24 -26.17 39.77
N ALA A 88 32.22 -25.77 40.54
CA ALA A 88 32.39 -25.28 41.90
C ALA A 88 32.64 -26.42 42.91
N PRO A 89 33.46 -26.19 43.96
CA PRO A 89 33.56 -27.11 45.09
C PRO A 89 32.20 -27.34 45.77
N ALA A 90 31.96 -28.56 46.25
CA ALA A 90 30.65 -29.01 46.78
C ALA A 90 30.05 -28.05 47.84
N ASP A 91 30.89 -27.42 48.66
CA ASP A 91 30.50 -26.50 49.75
C ASP A 91 29.94 -25.15 49.27
N LYS A 92 30.09 -24.79 47.99
CA LYS A 92 29.59 -23.50 47.43
C LYS A 92 28.45 -23.66 46.42
N THR A 93 27.81 -24.82 46.35
CA THR A 93 26.79 -25.14 45.32
C THR A 93 25.37 -24.69 45.66
N SER A 94 25.05 -24.38 46.93
CA SER A 94 23.69 -24.08 47.37
C SER A 94 23.09 -22.80 46.76
N GLY A 95 23.90 -21.74 46.62
CA GLY A 95 23.48 -20.48 45.99
C GLY A 95 23.13 -20.62 44.51
N PHE A 96 23.84 -21.49 43.78
CA PHE A 96 23.59 -21.73 42.37
C PHE A 96 22.27 -22.46 42.12
N ASN A 97 21.87 -23.41 43.00
CA ASN A 97 20.61 -24.13 42.85
C ASN A 97 19.38 -23.21 42.92
N SER A 98 19.40 -22.23 43.84
CA SER A 98 18.33 -21.24 43.97
C SER A 98 18.20 -20.38 42.71
N GLU A 99 19.32 -19.81 42.24
CA GLU A 99 19.31 -18.94 41.06
C GLU A 99 18.99 -19.70 39.77
N ILE A 100 19.44 -20.96 39.61
CA ILE A 100 19.07 -21.83 38.46
C ILE A 100 17.56 -22.07 38.47
N THR A 101 16.97 -22.37 39.63
CA THR A 101 15.52 -22.63 39.75
C THR A 101 14.72 -21.37 39.39
N LYS A 102 15.16 -20.21 39.87
CA LYS A 102 14.56 -18.91 39.55
C LYS A 102 14.62 -18.59 38.05
N TYR A 103 15.77 -18.78 37.39
CA TYR A 103 15.86 -18.54 35.94
C TYR A 103 15.09 -19.56 35.12
N LYS A 104 15.00 -20.83 35.55
CA LYS A 104 14.12 -21.82 34.90
C LYS A 104 12.65 -21.40 34.97
N ALA A 105 12.20 -20.89 36.12
CA ALA A 105 10.85 -20.35 36.27
C ALA A 105 10.61 -19.11 35.39
N GLN A 106 11.56 -18.17 35.34
CA GLN A 106 11.48 -17.01 34.43
C GLN A 106 11.44 -17.43 32.96
N LYS A 107 12.30 -18.37 32.56
CA LYS A 107 12.38 -18.91 31.19
C LYS A 107 11.05 -19.52 30.74
N ALA A 108 10.36 -20.25 31.64
CA ALA A 108 9.03 -20.78 31.35
C ALA A 108 8.00 -19.65 31.11
N LYS A 109 8.04 -18.59 31.91
CA LYS A 109 7.14 -17.43 31.77
C LYS A 109 7.38 -16.67 30.45
N ILE A 110 8.64 -16.38 30.14
CA ILE A 110 9.05 -15.70 28.90
C ILE A 110 8.65 -16.52 27.67
N LYS A 111 8.75 -17.85 27.73
CA LYS A 111 8.33 -18.73 26.64
C LYS A 111 6.83 -18.60 26.35
N VAL A 112 5.99 -18.58 27.39
CA VAL A 112 4.54 -18.40 27.24
C VAL A 112 4.22 -17.03 26.61
N ASP A 113 4.90 -15.98 27.05
CA ASP A 113 4.71 -14.64 26.49
C ASP A 113 5.17 -14.59 25.02
N ALA A 114 6.33 -15.18 24.69
CA ALA A 114 6.83 -15.28 23.32
C ALA A 114 5.86 -16.02 22.39
N GLU A 115 5.36 -17.20 22.81
CA GLU A 115 4.38 -17.98 22.04
C GLU A 115 3.07 -17.23 21.85
N LYS A 116 2.63 -16.43 22.83
CA LYS A 116 1.45 -15.57 22.70
C LYS A 116 1.65 -14.50 21.63
N TYR A 117 2.79 -13.81 21.62
CA TYR A 117 3.09 -12.80 20.59
C TYR A 117 3.29 -13.43 19.21
N GLU A 118 3.88 -14.62 19.13
CA GLU A 118 4.02 -15.39 17.89
C GLU A 118 2.65 -15.73 17.29
N GLN A 119 1.71 -16.22 18.12
CA GLN A 119 0.34 -16.51 17.66
C GLN A 119 -0.42 -15.25 17.26
N ALA A 120 -0.26 -14.16 17.99
CA ALA A 120 -0.86 -12.87 17.64
C ALA A 120 -0.32 -12.33 16.31
N SER A 121 0.99 -12.41 16.11
CA SER A 121 1.67 -12.06 14.87
C SER A 121 1.21 -12.92 13.69
N ALA A 122 1.14 -14.25 13.87
CA ALA A 122 0.67 -15.16 12.84
C ALA A 122 -0.78 -14.88 12.41
N LYS A 123 -1.68 -14.58 13.37
CA LYS A 123 -3.06 -14.19 13.09
C LYS A 123 -3.13 -12.86 12.33
N ALA A 124 -2.40 -11.84 12.79
CA ALA A 124 -2.35 -10.54 12.12
C ALA A 124 -1.78 -10.64 10.70
N ASN A 125 -0.74 -11.44 10.50
CA ASN A 125 -0.13 -11.66 9.19
C ASN A 125 -1.06 -12.44 8.24
N ALA A 126 -1.82 -13.42 8.74
CA ALA A 126 -2.81 -14.13 7.95
C ALA A 126 -3.97 -13.21 7.51
N GLU A 127 -4.45 -12.35 8.40
CA GLU A 127 -5.49 -11.37 8.06
C GLU A 127 -4.96 -10.36 7.02
N ALA A 128 -3.76 -9.82 7.24
CA ALA A 128 -3.11 -8.89 6.30
C ALA A 128 -2.87 -9.52 4.92
N ALA A 129 -2.50 -10.81 4.85
CA ALA A 129 -2.35 -11.52 3.59
C ALA A 129 -3.68 -11.68 2.84
N ARG A 130 -4.78 -11.94 3.56
CA ARG A 130 -6.13 -12.03 2.98
C ARG A 130 -6.56 -10.70 2.37
N LEU A 131 -6.30 -9.58 3.04
CA LEU A 131 -6.63 -8.25 2.51
C LEU A 131 -5.65 -7.76 1.43
N SER A 132 -4.45 -8.35 1.29
CA SER A 132 -3.45 -7.91 0.31
C SER A 132 -3.64 -8.48 -1.10
N ALA A 133 -4.35 -9.59 -1.29
CA ALA A 133 -4.51 -10.22 -2.61
C ALA A 133 -5.29 -9.37 -3.64
N PRO A 134 -6.34 -8.60 -3.26
CA PRO A 134 -7.03 -7.69 -4.19
C PRO A 134 -6.20 -6.45 -4.58
N HIS A 135 -5.20 -6.09 -3.76
CA HIS A 135 -4.49 -4.80 -3.83
C HIS A 135 -3.63 -4.62 -5.09
N GLU A 136 -2.94 -5.67 -5.53
CA GLU A 136 -2.11 -5.60 -6.75
C GLU A 136 -2.94 -5.23 -7.99
N LYS A 137 -4.18 -5.73 -8.06
CA LYS A 137 -5.08 -5.48 -9.19
C LYS A 137 -5.62 -4.04 -9.18
N MET A 138 -5.88 -3.49 -7.99
CA MET A 138 -6.26 -2.08 -7.85
C MET A 138 -5.13 -1.12 -8.22
N ALA A 139 -3.89 -1.44 -7.87
CA ALA A 139 -2.73 -0.63 -8.27
C ALA A 139 -2.57 -0.59 -9.81
N LEU A 140 -2.75 -1.73 -10.49
CA LEU A 140 -2.73 -1.79 -11.95
C LEU A 140 -3.84 -0.96 -12.60
N ALA A 141 -5.04 -0.95 -12.02
CA ALA A 141 -6.15 -0.13 -12.52
C ALA A 141 -5.82 1.37 -12.48
N ILE A 142 -5.19 1.85 -11.40
CA ILE A 142 -4.76 3.26 -11.26
C ILE A 142 -3.71 3.61 -12.33
N ILE A 143 -2.72 2.74 -12.55
CA ILE A 143 -1.66 2.96 -13.55
C ILE A 143 -2.26 3.04 -14.97
N LEU A 144 -3.19 2.13 -15.32
CA LEU A 144 -3.87 2.16 -16.62
C LEU A 144 -4.66 3.46 -16.82
N PHE A 145 -5.30 3.95 -15.76
CA PHE A 145 -6.02 5.21 -15.78
C PHE A 145 -5.09 6.40 -16.05
N GLN A 146 -3.91 6.39 -15.44
CA GLN A 146 -2.91 7.44 -15.63
C GLN A 146 -2.31 7.41 -17.05
N ILE A 147 -2.11 6.23 -17.62
CA ILE A 147 -1.72 6.07 -19.03
C ILE A 147 -2.81 6.63 -19.96
N ALA A 148 -4.09 6.37 -19.68
CA ALA A 148 -5.21 6.88 -20.48
C ALA A 148 -5.26 8.43 -20.47
N VAL A 149 -5.05 9.06 -19.32
CA VAL A 149 -4.97 10.53 -19.19
C VAL A 149 -3.77 11.10 -19.96
N ALA A 150 -2.61 10.45 -19.88
CA ALA A 150 -1.42 10.88 -20.61
C ALA A 150 -1.62 10.79 -22.13
N LEU A 151 -2.22 9.69 -22.61
CA LEU A 151 -2.55 9.51 -24.02
C LEU A 151 -3.60 10.51 -24.50
N ALA A 152 -4.59 10.86 -23.68
CA ALA A 152 -5.57 11.91 -23.98
C ALA A 152 -4.88 13.28 -24.18
N SER A 153 -3.96 13.64 -23.28
CA SER A 153 -3.17 14.88 -23.39
C SER A 153 -2.30 14.91 -24.66
N VAL A 154 -1.62 13.80 -24.98
CA VAL A 154 -0.83 13.68 -26.21
C VAL A 154 -1.72 13.80 -27.45
N THR A 155 -2.94 13.24 -27.39
CA THR A 155 -3.89 13.34 -28.50
C THR A 155 -4.36 14.77 -28.74
N ALA A 156 -4.57 15.56 -27.67
CA ALA A 156 -4.89 16.98 -27.75
C ALA A 156 -3.80 17.76 -28.52
N LEU A 157 -2.51 17.48 -28.24
CA LEU A 157 -1.40 18.15 -28.91
C LEU A 157 -1.19 17.67 -30.36
N THR A 158 -1.46 16.40 -30.64
CA THR A 158 -1.13 15.78 -31.94
C THR A 158 -2.29 15.82 -32.94
N LYS A 159 -3.51 16.13 -32.50
CA LYS A 159 -4.77 16.15 -33.28
C LYS A 159 -5.04 14.88 -34.10
N ARG A 160 -4.45 13.74 -33.71
CA ARG A 160 -4.57 12.45 -34.42
C ARG A 160 -5.69 11.60 -33.81
N ALA A 161 -6.81 11.50 -34.52
CA ALA A 161 -8.02 10.80 -34.05
C ALA A 161 -7.82 9.31 -33.69
N TRP A 162 -6.84 8.62 -34.28
CA TRP A 162 -6.56 7.20 -33.96
C TRP A 162 -6.07 7.00 -32.52
N LEU A 163 -5.42 8.01 -31.93
CA LEU A 163 -4.95 7.96 -30.54
C LEU A 163 -6.13 7.97 -29.54
N MET A 164 -7.27 8.57 -29.91
CA MET A 164 -8.47 8.52 -29.07
C MET A 164 -9.10 7.13 -29.02
N SER A 165 -9.03 6.36 -30.11
CA SER A 165 -9.49 4.96 -30.10
C SER A 165 -8.65 4.11 -29.15
N VAL A 166 -7.32 4.31 -29.13
CA VAL A 166 -6.41 3.62 -28.20
C VAL A 166 -6.68 4.05 -26.75
N ALA A 167 -6.84 5.36 -26.50
CA ALA A 167 -7.16 5.89 -25.18
C ALA A 167 -8.51 5.35 -24.65
N SER A 168 -9.51 5.23 -25.52
CA SER A 168 -10.84 4.69 -25.18
C SER A 168 -10.77 3.19 -24.82
N ILE A 169 -9.98 2.40 -25.56
CA ILE A 169 -9.76 0.99 -25.25
C ILE A 169 -9.05 0.83 -23.90
N CYS A 170 -8.02 1.64 -23.63
CA CYS A 170 -7.34 1.64 -22.33
C CYS A 170 -8.28 2.05 -21.18
N ALA A 171 -9.14 3.05 -21.39
CA ALA A 171 -10.12 3.49 -20.39
C ALA A 171 -11.16 2.40 -20.10
N LEU A 172 -11.71 1.75 -21.13
CA LEU A 172 -12.66 0.64 -20.97
C LEU A 172 -12.02 -0.57 -20.28
N ALA A 173 -10.78 -0.91 -20.62
CA ALA A 173 -10.03 -1.95 -19.93
C ALA A 173 -9.79 -1.62 -18.44
N GLY A 174 -9.47 -0.35 -18.14
CA GLY A 174 -9.32 0.13 -16.77
C GLY A 174 -10.63 0.03 -15.95
N ILE A 175 -11.76 0.40 -16.55
CA ILE A 175 -13.09 0.26 -15.92
C ILE A 175 -13.44 -1.21 -15.69
N GLY A 176 -13.15 -2.09 -16.66
CA GLY A 176 -13.40 -3.52 -16.53
C GLY A 176 -12.56 -4.17 -15.43
N LEU A 177 -11.27 -3.83 -15.35
CA LEU A 177 -10.38 -4.28 -14.27
C LEU A 177 -10.81 -3.75 -12.90
N TRP A 178 -11.27 -2.50 -12.83
CA TRP A 178 -11.79 -1.92 -11.59
C TRP A 178 -13.08 -2.61 -11.14
N GLY A 179 -14.03 -2.85 -12.04
CA GLY A 179 -15.27 -3.58 -11.73
C GLY A 179 -15.00 -5.03 -11.29
N TYR A 180 -14.06 -5.72 -11.94
CA TYR A 180 -13.62 -7.05 -11.51
C TYR A 180 -12.92 -7.03 -10.15
N GLY A 181 -12.12 -6.00 -9.87
CA GLY A 181 -11.47 -5.79 -8.58
C GLY A 181 -12.48 -5.56 -7.45
N LEU A 182 -13.53 -4.78 -7.69
CA LEU A 182 -14.63 -4.58 -6.74
C LEU A 182 -15.45 -5.84 -6.49
N ALA A 183 -15.67 -6.67 -7.52
CA ALA A 183 -16.43 -7.91 -7.39
C ALA A 183 -15.66 -9.03 -6.63
N MET A 184 -14.35 -8.86 -6.45
CA MET A 184 -13.46 -9.84 -5.79
C MET A 184 -13.00 -9.39 -4.39
N LEU A 185 -13.38 -8.17 -4.00
CA LEU A 185 -13.22 -7.57 -2.66
C LEU A 185 -14.31 -8.09 -1.72
#